data_AF-A0AAD4QHF4-F1
#
_entry.id   AF-A0AAD4QHF4-F1
#
_cell.length_a   1.000
_cell.length_b   1.000
_cell.length_c   1.000
_cell.angle_alpha   90.00
_cell.angle_beta   90.00
_cell.angle_gamma   90.00
#
_symmetry.space_group_name_H-M   'P 1'
#
loop_
_entity.id
_entity.type
_entity.pdbx_description
1 polymer ?
#
loop_
_entity_poly.entity_id
_entity_poly.type
_entity_poly.pdbx_seq_one_letter_code
_entity_poly.pdbx_strand_id
1 'polypeptide(L)' 'EDFDAWKVRTFQRVQEDAQKWRSATSEKERKRLYSKMGVHHSVLMELEYWDPTTMVPVDGMHNLFL' A
#
# COMPACT_ATOMS: atom_id res chain seq x y z
N GLU A 1 -19.16 5.43 11.15
CA GLU A 1 -18.04 4.62 10.64
C GLU A 1 -17.60 3.69 11.76
N ASP A 2 -17.25 2.44 11.44
CA ASP A 2 -16.80 1.45 12.42
C ASP A 2 -15.29 1.61 12.63
N PHE A 3 -14.92 2.48 13.56
CA PHE A 3 -13.52 2.74 13.92
C PHE A 3 -12.90 1.56 14.69
N ASP A 4 -13.72 0.72 15.32
CA ASP A 4 -13.27 -0.45 16.09
C ASP A 4 -12.76 -1.57 15.17
N ALA A 5 -13.22 -1.61 13.92
CA ALA A 5 -12.72 -2.53 12.90
C ALA A 5 -11.33 -2.15 12.35
N TRP A 6 -10.80 -0.96 12.66
CA TRP A 6 -9.50 -0.54 12.15
C TRP A 6 -8.37 -1.32 12.83
N LYS A 7 -7.73 -2.20 12.05
CA LYS A 7 -6.52 -2.90 12.49
C LYS A 7 -5.27 -2.14 12.09
N VAL A 8 -4.38 -1.91 13.05
CA VAL A 8 -3.04 -1.37 12.80
C VAL A 8 -2.33 -2.28 11.80
N ARG A 9 -1.76 -1.70 10.74
CA ARG A 9 -0.97 -2.44 9.78
C ARG A 9 0.48 -2.47 10.20
N THR A 10 1.11 -3.63 10.06
CA THR A 10 2.54 -3.79 10.26
C THR A 10 3.28 -3.67 8.94
N PHE A 11 4.52 -3.20 8.99
CA PHE A 11 5.42 -3.12 7.83
C PHE A 11 5.49 -4.45 7.05
N GLN A 12 5.70 -5.55 7.77
CA GLN A 12 5.76 -6.90 7.20
C GLN A 12 4.49 -7.24 6.41
N ARG A 13 3.31 -6.90 6.96
CA ARG A 13 2.05 -7.19 6.27
C ARG A 13 1.90 -6.38 5.00
N VAL A 14 2.32 -5.12 5.02
CA VAL A 14 2.31 -4.26 3.83
C VAL A 14 3.27 -4.79 2.76
N GLN A 15 4.47 -5.23 3.14
CA GLN A 15 5.42 -5.84 2.21
C GLN A 15 4.88 -7.12 1.57
N GLU A 16 4.29 -8.03 2.36
CA GLU A 16 3.69 -9.25 1.82
C GLU A 16 2.57 -8.95 0.82
N ASP A 17 1.69 -8.01 1.16
CA ASP A 17 0.54 -7.66 0.34
C ASP A 17 0.98 -6.94 -0.95
N ALA A 18 2.01 -6.09 -0.87
CA ALA A 18 2.66 -5.51 -2.04
C ALA A 18 3.32 -6.57 -2.94
N GLN A 19 4.02 -7.54 -2.35
CA GLN A 19 4.65 -8.61 -3.12
C GLN A 19 3.60 -9.48 -3.84
N LYS A 20 2.50 -9.82 -3.16
CA LYS A 20 1.37 -10.54 -3.79
C LYS A 20 0.77 -9.74 -4.96
N TRP A 21 0.64 -8.43 -4.80
CA TRP A 21 0.18 -7.55 -5.88
C TRP A 21 1.17 -7.52 -7.05
N ARG A 22 2.49 -7.47 -6.78
CA ARG A 22 3.53 -7.47 -7.82
C ARG A 22 3.55 -8.80 -8.59
N SER A 23 3.44 -9.91 -7.88
CA SER A 23 3.42 -11.27 -8.45
C SER A 23 2.16 -11.58 -9.26
N ALA A 24 1.08 -10.81 -9.10
CA ALA A 24 -0.11 -10.96 -9.92
C ALA A 24 0.18 -10.65 -11.40
N THR A 25 -0.24 -11.56 -12.27
CA THR A 25 0.04 -11.52 -13.72
C THR A 25 -1.01 -10.76 -14.52
N SER A 26 -2.20 -10.52 -13.94
CA SER A 26 -3.28 -9.81 -14.61
C SER A 26 -3.63 -8.49 -13.92
N GLU A 27 -4.00 -7.50 -14.72
CA GLU A 27 -4.47 -6.21 -14.21
C GLU A 27 -5.76 -6.36 -13.38
N LYS A 28 -6.65 -7.28 -13.79
CA LYS A 28 -7.88 -7.61 -13.06
C LYS A 28 -7.57 -8.13 -11.65
N GLU A 29 -6.56 -8.98 -11.52
CA GLU A 29 -6.11 -9.49 -10.24
C GLU A 29 -5.45 -8.42 -9.38
N ARG A 30 -4.60 -7.58 -9.97
CA ARG A 30 -4.02 -6.41 -9.28
C ARG A 30 -5.09 -5.47 -8.74
N LYS A 31 -6.13 -5.16 -9.53
CA LYS A 31 -7.28 -4.36 -9.09
C LYS A 31 -8.06 -5.03 -7.94
N ARG A 32 -8.30 -6.34 -8.03
CA ARG A 32 -8.95 -7.12 -6.96
C ARG A 32 -8.13 -7.11 -5.67
N LEU A 33 -6.83 -7.34 -5.79
CA LEU A 33 -5.89 -7.34 -4.67
C LEU A 33 -5.79 -5.96 -4.03
N TYR A 34 -5.72 -4.90 -4.83
CA TYR A 34 -5.73 -3.53 -4.34
C TYR A 34 -7.04 -3.19 -3.63
N SER A 35 -8.19 -3.55 -4.18
CA SER A 35 -9.48 -3.32 -3.52
C SER A 35 -9.60 -4.07 -2.18
N LYS A 36 -9.01 -5.27 -2.07
CA LYS A 36 -9.03 -6.07 -0.84
C LYS A 36 -8.03 -5.60 0.21
N MET A 37 -6.81 -5.26 -0.21
CA MET A 37 -5.68 -5.03 0.68
C MET A 37 -5.33 -3.55 0.82
N GLY A 38 -5.73 -2.69 -0.12
CA GLY A 38 -5.41 -1.26 -0.14
C GLY A 38 -3.96 -0.93 -0.47
N VAL A 39 -3.16 -1.92 -0.90
CA VAL A 39 -1.72 -1.78 -1.14
C VAL A 39 -1.40 -2.20 -2.57
N HIS A 40 -0.57 -1.41 -3.25
CA HIS A 40 0.07 -1.76 -4.51
C HIS A 40 1.59 -1.72 -4.35
N HIS A 41 2.31 -2.40 -5.22
CA HIS A 41 3.77 -2.36 -5.19
C HIS A 41 4.29 -1.07 -5.85
N SER A 42 5.23 -0.39 -5.17
CA SER A 42 5.97 0.76 -5.68
C SER A 42 7.47 0.52 -5.49
N VAL A 43 8.29 1.18 -6.32
CA VAL A 43 9.76 1.14 -6.24
C VAL A 43 10.27 1.56 -4.86
N LEU A 44 9.53 2.43 -4.15
CA LEU A 44 9.87 2.84 -2.78
C LEU A 44 9.96 1.64 -1.83
N MET A 45 9.18 0.58 -2.05
CA MET A 45 9.18 -0.61 -1.20
C MET A 45 10.43 -1.48 -1.35
N GLU A 46 11.29 -1.20 -2.34
CA GLU A 46 12.59 -1.86 -2.52
C GLU A 46 13.70 -1.18 -1.70
N LEU A 47 13.44 0.01 -1.15
CA LEU A 47 14.41 0.76 -0.36
C LEU A 47 14.43 0.23 1.08
N GLU A 48 15.62 -0.16 1.56
CA GLU A 48 15.80 -0.79 2.88
C GLU A 48 15.35 0.11 4.05
N TYR A 49 15.41 1.43 3.87
CA TYR A 49 15.01 2.41 4.88
C TYR A 49 13.53 2.81 4.80
N TRP A 50 12.80 2.37 3.78
CA TRP A 50 11.45 2.84 3.52
C TRP A 50 10.41 1.98 4.24
N ASP A 51 9.67 2.60 5.15
CA ASP A 51 8.54 1.97 5.83
C ASP A 51 7.24 2.71 5.52
N PRO A 52 6.35 2.16 4.67
CA PRO A 52 5.07 2.79 4.30
C PRO A 52 4.09 2.94 5.47
N THR A 53 4.33 2.30 6.63
CA THR A 53 3.47 2.47 7.82
C THR A 53 3.83 3.70 8.64
N THR A 54 5.05 4.22 8.49
CA THR A 54 5.54 5.43 9.18
C THR A 54 5.82 6.58 8.21
N MET A 55 6.10 6.27 6.94
CA MET A 55 6.45 7.20 5.88
C MET A 55 5.34 7.22 4.83
N VAL A 56 4.23 7.89 5.13
CA VAL A 56 3.12 8.01 4.17
C VAL A 56 3.56 8.88 3.00
N PRO A 57 3.50 8.39 1.74
CA PRO A 57 3.73 9.24 0.59
C PRO A 57 2.68 10.35 0.57
N VAL A 58 3.11 11.61 0.65
CA VAL A 58 2.21 12.74 0.43
C VAL A 58 1.87 12.76 -1.05
N ASP A 59 0.62 12.40 -1.39
CA ASP A 59 0.14 12.54 -2.76
C ASP A 59 0.07 14.03 -3.11
N GLY A 60 1.00 14.44 -3.97
CA GLY A 60 1.13 15.81 -4.44
C GLY A 60 -0.10 16.32 -5.19
N MET A 61 -0.93 15.42 -5.71
CA MET A 61 -2.12 15.77 -6.49
C MET A 61 -3.16 16.56 -5.68
N HIS A 62 -3.17 16.43 -4.35
CA HIS A 62 -4.19 17.05 -3.49
C HIS A 62 -3.63 17.94 -2.38
N ASN A 63 -2.30 18.01 -2.20
CA ASN A 63 -1.67 18.72 -1.08
C ASN A 63 -0.47 19.61 -1.45
N LEU A 64 -0.04 19.68 -2.71
CA LEU A 64 1.08 20.57 -3.10
C LEU A 64 0.66 21.95 -3.58
N PHE A 65 -0.58 22.11 -4.04
CA PHE A 65 -1.11 23.39 -4.50
C PHE A 65 -2.40 23.69 -3.74
N LEU A 66 -2.27 24.47 -2.65
CA LEU A 66 -3.38 25.10 -1.94
C LEU A 66 -3.84 26.36 -2.70
#